data_AF-A0A924U3H9-F1
#
_entry.id   AF-A0A924U3H9-F1
#
_cell.length_a   1.000
_cell.length_b   1.000
_cell.length_c   1.000
_cell.angle_alpha   90.00
_cell.angle_beta   90.00
_cell.angle_gamma   90.00
#
_symmetry.space_group_name_H-M   'P 1'
#
loop_
_entity.id
_entity.type
_entity.pdbx_description
1 polymer ?
#
loop_
_entity_poly.entity_id
_entity_poly.type
_entity_poly.pdbx_seq_one_letter_code
_entity_poly.pdbx_strand_id
1 'polypeptide(L)' 'RFRNLTDAEIEHYLRTEQPYDCAGSAKCETLGTALPDATDSDDPTALVGLPLTRTCALLRAAGIDPLMTGGAL' A
#
# COMPACT_ATOMS: atom_id res chain seq x y z
N ARG A 1 8.83 9.22 -1.59
CA ARG A 1 9.52 10.11 -2.55
C ARG A 1 10.08 9.24 -3.67
N PHE A 2 9.85 9.63 -4.93
CA PHE A 2 10.44 8.91 -6.08
C PHE A 2 11.91 9.26 -6.26
N ARG A 3 12.72 8.29 -6.70
CA ARG A 3 14.08 8.57 -7.17
C ARG A 3 14.05 9.22 -8.55
N ASN A 4 15.18 9.75 -9.01
CA ASN A 4 15.29 10.13 -10.42
C ASN A 4 15.29 8.86 -11.27
N LEU A 5 14.22 8.69 -12.05
CA LEU A 5 14.03 7.58 -12.98
C LEU A 5 14.28 8.06 -14.40
N THR A 6 14.97 7.24 -15.18
CA THR A 6 15.11 7.44 -16.63
C THR A 6 13.88 6.92 -17.37
N ASP A 7 13.63 7.43 -18.58
CA ASP A 7 12.55 6.94 -19.44
C ASP A 7 12.65 5.43 -19.69
N ALA A 8 13.87 4.90 -19.80
CA ALA A 8 14.12 3.47 -19.99
C ALA A 8 13.68 2.62 -18.77
N GLU A 9 13.93 3.11 -17.55
CA GLU A 9 13.49 2.44 -16.33
C GLU A 9 11.97 2.48 -16.18
N ILE A 10 11.35 3.61 -16.53
CA ILE A 10 9.89 3.78 -16.50
C ILE A 10 9.24 2.84 -17.52
N GLU A 11 9.71 2.83 -18.77
CA GLU A 11 9.17 1.98 -19.83
C GLU A 11 9.30 0.49 -19.48
N HIS A 12 10.46 0.09 -18.96
CA HIS A 12 10.67 -1.28 -18.51
C HIS A 12 9.68 -1.68 -17.41
N TYR A 13 9.48 -0.81 -16.42
CA TYR A 13 8.52 -1.03 -15.34
C TYR A 13 7.08 -1.16 -15.86
N LEU A 14 6.63 -0.22 -16.70
CA LEU A 14 5.28 -0.20 -17.25
C LEU A 14 4.98 -1.44 -18.09
N ARG A 15 5.92 -1.89 -18.92
CA ARG A 15 5.76 -3.11 -19.73
C ARG A 15 5.73 -4.38 -18.89
N THR A 16 6.48 -4.41 -17.80
CA THR A 16 6.60 -5.59 -16.92
C THR A 16 5.38 -5.73 -16.02
N GLU A 17 4.98 -4.66 -15.35
CA GLU A 17 3.96 -4.68 -14.29
C GLU A 17 2.55 -4.32 -14.76
N GLN A 18 2.47 -3.62 -15.91
CA GLN A 18 1.24 -3.06 -16.47
C GLN A 18 0.30 -2.47 -15.40
N PRO A 19 0.78 -1.54 -14.55
CA PRO A 19 0.04 -1.07 -13.37
C PRO A 19 -1.01 -0.01 -13.73
N TYR A 20 -1.64 -0.13 -14.89
CA TYR A 20 -2.50 0.91 -15.46
C TYR A 20 -3.84 1.07 -14.74
N ASP A 21 -4.21 0.09 -13.93
CA ASP A 21 -5.43 0.05 -13.11
C ASP A 21 -5.20 0.54 -11.67
N CYS A 22 -3.97 0.91 -11.32
CA CYS A 22 -3.60 1.36 -9.98
C CYS A 22 -3.42 2.88 -9.93
N ALA A 23 -3.72 3.49 -8.79
CA ALA A 23 -3.48 4.91 -8.57
C ALA A 23 -1.98 5.24 -8.73
N GLY A 24 -1.66 6.25 -9.52
CA GLY A 24 -0.27 6.65 -9.78
C GLY A 24 0.55 5.64 -10.58
N SER A 25 -0.10 4.61 -11.14
CA SER A 25 0.55 3.56 -11.92
C SER A 25 1.75 2.93 -11.21
N ALA A 26 1.65 2.72 -9.90
CA ALA A 26 2.69 2.10 -9.09
C ALA A 26 2.07 1.07 -8.14
N LYS A 27 2.62 -0.14 -8.14
CA LYS A 27 2.24 -1.26 -7.26
C LYS A 27 3.28 -1.44 -6.17
N CYS A 28 2.94 -1.12 -4.93
CA CYS A 28 3.87 -1.15 -3.79
C CYS A 28 4.28 -2.57 -3.37
N GLU A 29 3.49 -3.56 -3.75
CA GLU A 29 3.63 -4.97 -3.43
C GLU A 29 4.46 -5.77 -4.45
N THR A 30 4.84 -5.15 -5.58
CA THR A 30 5.64 -5.78 -6.66
C THR A 30 6.89 -4.96 -6.98
N LEU A 31 7.33 -4.90 -8.25
CA LEU A 31 8.49 -4.12 -8.67
C LEU A 31 8.36 -2.62 -8.38
N GLY A 32 7.14 -2.11 -8.12
CA GLY A 32 6.94 -0.69 -7.84
C GLY A 32 7.63 -0.21 -6.56
N THR A 33 8.02 -1.12 -5.66
CA THR A 33 8.86 -0.82 -4.49
C THR A 33 10.26 -0.30 -4.87
N ALA A 34 10.74 -0.58 -6.08
CA ALA A 34 12.04 -0.12 -6.58
C ALA A 34 12.03 1.31 -7.16
N LEU A 35 10.86 1.95 -7.25
CA LEU A 35 10.69 3.30 -7.80
C LEU A 35 10.98 4.42 -6.79
N PRO A 36 10.54 4.34 -5.51
CA PRO A 36 10.91 5.32 -4.50
C PRO A 36 12.33 5.14 -3.95
N ASP A 37 12.95 6.23 -3.50
CA ASP A 37 14.18 6.19 -2.71
C ASP A 37 13.91 6.21 -1.20
N ALA A 38 12.72 6.64 -0.80
CA ALA A 38 12.26 6.66 0.57
C ALA A 38 10.73 6.56 0.61
N THR A 39 10.22 5.81 1.58
CA THR A 39 8.79 5.74 1.91
C THR A 39 8.63 6.17 3.36
N ASP A 40 7.82 7.20 3.58
CA ASP A 40 7.47 7.68 4.92
C ASP A 40 5.97 7.44 5.11
N SER A 41 5.62 6.55 6.04
CA SER A 41 4.25 6.20 6.36
C SER A 41 4.19 5.54 7.73
N ASP A 42 3.30 6.02 8.58
CA ASP A 42 2.96 5.40 9.86
C ASP A 42 2.05 4.16 9.69
N ASP A 43 1.56 3.92 8.47
CA ASP A 43 0.74 2.77 8.13
C ASP A 43 0.99 2.31 6.68
N PRO A 44 1.92 1.36 6.45
CA PRO A 44 2.24 0.86 5.12
C PRO A 44 1.03 0.26 4.38
N THR A 45 0.03 -0.25 5.11
CA THR A 45 -1.16 -0.87 4.52
C THR A 45 -2.08 0.15 3.85
N ALA A 46 -1.93 1.44 4.19
CA ALA A 46 -2.58 2.54 3.48
C ALA A 46 -2.21 2.61 2.00
N LEU A 47 -0.99 2.20 1.62
CA LEU A 47 -0.54 2.19 0.22
C LEU A 47 -1.27 1.15 -0.63
N VAL A 48 -1.75 0.07 0.00
CA VAL A 48 -2.57 -0.97 -0.65
C VAL A 48 -4.02 -0.52 -0.77
N GLY A 49 -4.46 0.46 0.04
CA GLY A 49 -5.77 1.09 -0.06
C GLY A 49 -6.57 1.15 1.24
N LEU A 50 -6.09 0.56 2.34
CA LEU A 50 -6.77 0.63 3.64
C LEU A 50 -5.76 0.75 4.79
N PRO A 51 -5.73 1.87 5.54
CA PRO A 51 -4.85 2.02 6.69
C PRO A 51 -5.32 1.14 7.85
N LEU A 52 -4.82 -0.09 7.95
CA LEU A 52 -5.26 -1.09 8.92
C LEU A 52 -4.99 -0.68 10.36
N THR A 53 -3.88 0.00 10.66
CA THR A 53 -3.61 0.48 12.03
C THR A 53 -4.72 1.43 12.48
N ARG A 54 -5.07 2.39 11.61
CA ARG A 54 -6.17 3.32 11.86
C ARG A 54 -7.54 2.63 11.85
N THR A 55 -7.74 1.70 10.92
CA THR A 55 -8.99 0.94 10.80
C THR A 55 -9.25 0.11 12.05
N CYS A 56 -8.26 -0.59 12.57
CA CYS A 56 -8.35 -1.33 13.83
C CYS A 56 -8.67 -0.41 15.01
N ALA A 57 -8.13 0.82 15.05
CA ALA A 57 -8.49 1.80 16.08
C ALA A 57 -9.97 2.22 15.97
N LEU A 58 -10.47 2.43 14.75
CA LEU A 58 -11.88 2.74 14.50
C LEU A 58 -12.81 1.57 14.85
N LEU A 59 -12.42 0.33 14.52
CA LEU A 59 -13.18 -0.87 14.87
C LEU A 59 -13.31 -1.00 16.39
N ARG A 60 -12.22 -0.83 17.14
CA ARG A 60 -12.25 -0.84 18.61
C ARG A 60 -13.15 0.25 19.17
N ALA A 61 -13.11 1.45 18.60
CA ALA A 61 -14.01 2.54 18.99
C ALA A 61 -15.50 2.23 18.72
N ALA A 62 -15.78 1.40 17.71
CA ALA A 62 -17.11 0.89 17.40
C ALA A 62 -17.51 -0.36 18.22
N GLY A 63 -16.68 -0.79 19.18
CA GLY A 63 -16.96 -1.97 20.01
C GLY A 63 -16.61 -3.31 19.34
N ILE A 64 -15.89 -3.30 18.23
CA ILE A 64 -15.44 -4.49 17.50
C ILE A 64 -13.93 -4.62 17.71
N ASP A 65 -13.48 -5.62 18.47
CA ASP A 65 -12.04 -5.88 18.63
C ASP A 65 -11.56 -6.93 17.61
N PRO A 66 -10.73 -6.56 16.61
CA PRO A 66 -10.25 -7.48 15.57
C PRO A 66 -9.47 -8.69 16.10
N LEU A 67 -8.92 -8.60 17.32
CA LEU A 67 -8.17 -9.71 17.93
C LEU A 67 -9.07 -10.68 18.71
N MET A 68 -10.29 -10.27 19.02
CA MET A 68 -11.24 -11.07 19.80
C MET A 68 -12.17 -11.84 18.87
N THR A 69 -11.59 -12.69 18.02
CA THR A 69 -12.37 -13.62 17.20
C THR A 69 -12.58 -14.92 18.00
N GLY A 70 -13.75 -15.10 18.62
CA GLY A 70 -14.14 -16.39 19.21
C GLY A 70 -14.99 -16.41 20.49
N GLY A 71 -15.73 -15.36 20.85
CA GLY A 71 -16.60 -15.39 22.03
C GLY A 71 -17.93 -14.71 21.79
N ALA A 72 -19.01 -15.49 21.88
CA ALA A 72 -20.43 -15.10 21.81
C ALA A 72 -21.01 -14.86 20.40
N LEU A 73 -21.34 -15.97 19.74
CA LEU A 73 -22.68 -16.17 19.15
C LEU A 73 -23.38 -17.28 19.93
#